data_AF-A0A6I6A718-F1
#
_entry.id   AF-A0A6I6A718-F1
#
_cell.length_a   1.000
_cell.length_b   1.000
_cell.length_c   1.000
_cell.angle_alpha   90.00
_cell.angle_beta   90.00
_cell.angle_gamma   90.00
#
_symmetry.space_group_name_H-M   'P 1'
#
loop_
_entity.id
_entity.type
_entity.pdbx_description
1 polymer ?
#
loop_
_entity_poly.entity_id
_entity_poly.type
_entity_poly.pdbx_seq_one_letter_code
_entity_poly.pdbx_strand_id
1 'polypeptide(L)'
;MKKFRFQFESVLKMRRHKRSLCRQLLGEILQADQRLVEESRRLDALRQEQIQEIRQRQEPGRLDIDAGANLRSYVGQLQAQLRTVQANRRLLEKQLTACRQALAKAEQEVKAMEKLSDKHREAFQFAQIRKESLELEETWAATQQSGGLR
;
A
#
# COMPACT_ATOMS: atom_id res chain seq x y z
N MET A 1 12.62 12.99 -36.91
CA MET A 1 11.39 12.39 -36.33
C MET A 1 10.94 13.16 -35.10
N LYS A 2 9.66 13.55 -35.02
CA LYS A 2 9.12 14.21 -33.81
C LYS A 2 9.09 13.18 -32.65
N LYS A 3 9.49 13.59 -31.44
CA LYS A 3 9.35 12.75 -30.25
C LYS A 3 7.91 12.80 -29.73
N PHE A 4 7.35 11.65 -29.36
CA PHE A 4 6.05 11.58 -28.70
C PHE A 4 6.09 12.33 -27.36
N ARG A 5 5.08 13.16 -27.10
CA ARG A 5 4.86 13.82 -25.81
C ARG A 5 3.41 13.61 -25.40
N PHE A 6 3.21 13.04 -24.21
CA PHE A 6 1.88 12.83 -23.68
C PHE A 6 1.39 14.10 -22.97
N GLN A 7 0.30 14.68 -23.45
CA GLN A 7 -0.22 15.95 -22.93
C GLN A 7 -0.59 15.93 -21.43
N PHE A 8 -0.86 14.76 -20.86
CA PHE A 8 -1.19 14.60 -19.44
C PHE A 8 -0.09 13.93 -18.62
N GLU A 9 1.17 14.04 -19.05
CA GLU A 9 2.32 13.43 -18.35
C GLU A 9 2.43 13.90 -16.89
N SER A 10 2.25 15.18 -16.62
CA SER A 10 2.26 15.72 -15.25
C SER A 10 1.17 15.10 -14.37
N VAL A 11 -0.03 14.88 -14.92
CA VAL A 11 -1.15 14.24 -14.21
C VAL A 11 -0.84 12.77 -13.93
N LEU A 12 -0.26 12.06 -14.90
CA LEU A 12 0.16 10.67 -14.72
C LEU A 12 1.24 10.55 -13.63
N LYS A 13 2.23 11.45 -13.62
CA LYS A 13 3.27 11.52 -12.59
C LYS A 13 2.69 11.75 -11.20
N MET A 14 1.78 12.72 -11.07
CA MET A 14 1.06 13.00 -9.83
C MET A 14 0.28 11.77 -9.33
N ARG A 15 -0.48 11.10 -10.20
CA ARG A 15 -1.25 9.89 -9.81
C ARG A 15 -0.35 8.73 -9.38
N ARG A 16 0.78 8.52 -10.08
CA ARG A 16 1.79 7.52 -9.67
C ARG A 16 2.36 7.83 -8.30
N HIS A 17 2.65 9.10 -8.02
CA HIS A 17 3.11 9.54 -6.71
C HIS A 17 2.05 9.30 -5.62
N LYS A 18 0.79 9.68 -5.86
CA LYS A 18 -0.33 9.38 -4.96
C LYS A 18 -0.46 7.88 -4.65
N ARG A 19 -0.38 7.01 -5.67
CA ARG A 19 -0.34 5.55 -5.48
C ARG A 19 0.83 5.12 -4.57
N SER A 20 2.00 5.70 -4.77
CA SER A 20 3.18 5.42 -3.93
C SER A 20 2.95 5.80 -2.48
N LEU A 21 2.37 6.98 -2.22
CA LEU A 21 2.02 7.42 -0.87
C LEU A 21 1.00 6.47 -0.22
N CYS A 22 -0.04 6.05 -0.94
CA CYS A 22 -1.00 5.08 -0.42
C CYS A 22 -0.35 3.73 -0.06
N ARG A 23 0.63 3.26 -0.85
CA ARG A 23 1.38 2.04 -0.54
C ARG A 23 2.25 2.19 0.72
N GLN A 24 2.93 3.33 0.84
CA GLN A 24 3.75 3.63 2.01
C GLN A 24 2.89 3.67 3.28
N LEU A 25 1.78 4.42 3.25
CA LEU A 25 0.86 4.52 4.38
C LEU A 25 0.28 3.15 4.77
N LEU A 26 -0.08 2.31 3.79
CA LEU A 26 -0.54 0.94 4.07
C LEU A 26 0.55 0.12 4.77
N GLY A 27 1.80 0.25 4.34
CA GLY A 27 2.95 -0.40 4.99
C GLY A 27 3.14 0.05 6.43
N GLU A 28 3.05 1.35 6.69
CA GLU A 28 3.17 1.93 8.05
C GLU A 28 2.04 1.41 8.97
N ILE A 29 0.80 1.38 8.48
CA ILE A 29 -0.35 0.85 9.25
C ILE A 29 -0.19 -0.65 9.53
N LEU A 30 0.28 -1.43 8.56
CA LEU A 30 0.52 -2.87 8.75
C LEU A 30 1.62 -3.12 9.79
N GLN A 31 2.70 -2.34 9.77
CA GLN A 31 3.74 -2.42 10.78
C GLN A 31 3.22 -2.05 12.17
N ALA A 32 2.37 -1.02 12.28
CA ALA A 32 1.76 -0.62 13.53
C ALA A 32 0.83 -1.71 14.10
N ASP A 33 -0.03 -2.33 13.27
CA ASP A 33 -0.88 -3.45 13.71
C ASP A 33 -0.04 -4.64 14.17
N GLN A 34 1.03 -4.99 13.43
CA GLN A 34 1.92 -6.09 13.79
C GLN A 34 2.57 -5.87 15.16
N ARG A 35 3.03 -4.65 15.47
CA ARG A 35 3.57 -4.30 16.79
C ARG A 35 2.53 -4.47 17.90
N LEU A 36 1.27 -4.11 17.65
CA LEU A 36 0.19 -4.32 18.63
C LEU A 36 -0.19 -5.80 18.79
N VAL A 37 -0.09 -6.60 17.73
CA VAL A 37 -0.26 -8.06 17.82
C VAL A 37 0.80 -8.66 18.72
N GLU A 38 2.06 -8.27 18.52
CA GLU A 38 3.20 -8.74 19.31
C GLU A 38 3.07 -8.32 20.78
N GLU A 39 2.73 -7.05 21.04
CA GLU A 39 2.51 -6.56 22.39
C GLU A 39 1.32 -7.26 23.07
N SER A 40 0.22 -7.49 22.36
CA SER A 40 -0.92 -8.24 22.89
C SER A 40 -0.52 -9.67 23.27
N ARG A 41 0.32 -10.34 22.47
CA ARG A 41 0.80 -11.70 22.77
C ARG A 41 1.70 -11.69 24.00
N ARG A 42 2.60 -10.71 24.10
CA ARG A 42 3.50 -10.54 25.25
C ARG A 42 2.71 -10.32 26.55
N LEU A 43 1.75 -9.39 26.54
CA LEU A 43 0.92 -9.10 27.71
C LEU A 43 0.04 -10.29 28.11
N ASP A 44 -0.49 -11.04 27.14
CA ASP A 44 -1.28 -12.24 27.42
C ASP A 44 -0.42 -13.34 28.05
N ALA A 45 0.78 -13.60 27.51
CA ALA A 45 1.73 -14.56 28.08
C ALA A 45 2.11 -14.19 29.52
N LEU A 46 2.45 -12.92 29.76
CA LEU A 46 2.77 -12.42 31.10
C LEU A 46 1.58 -12.57 32.05
N ARG A 47 0.37 -12.27 31.59
CA ARG A 47 -0.84 -12.48 32.40
C ARG A 47 -1.01 -13.95 32.79
N GLN A 48 -0.81 -14.87 31.87
CA GLN A 48 -0.92 -16.31 32.14
C GLN A 48 0.13 -16.77 33.14
N GLU A 49 1.37 -16.32 33.02
CA GLU A 49 2.45 -16.60 33.98
C GLU A 49 2.07 -16.17 35.40
N GLN A 50 1.57 -14.95 35.55
CA GLN A 50 1.15 -14.41 36.85
C GLN A 50 -0.06 -15.16 37.44
N ILE A 51 -0.98 -15.63 36.60
CA ILE A 51 -2.10 -16.48 37.04
C ILE A 51 -1.60 -17.84 37.55
N GLN A 52 -0.60 -18.44 36.89
CA GLN A 52 -0.02 -19.70 37.36
C GLN A 52 0.73 -19.51 38.66
N GLU A 53 1.46 -18.40 38.81
CA GLU A 53 2.14 -18.06 40.06
C GLU A 53 1.17 -17.90 41.23
N ILE A 54 0.01 -17.26 41.01
CA ILE A 54 -1.06 -17.19 42.02
C ILE A 54 -1.50 -18.59 42.44
N ARG A 55 -1.69 -19.51 41.49
CA ARG A 55 -2.14 -20.88 41.78
C ARG A 55 -1.11 -21.66 42.60
N GLN A 56 0.17 -21.57 42.24
CA GLN A 56 1.26 -22.22 42.97
C GLN A 56 1.39 -21.71 44.40
N ARG A 57 1.20 -20.40 44.62
CA ARG A 57 1.29 -19.77 45.95
C ARG A 57 0.05 -19.99 46.82
N GLN A 58 -1.01 -20.59 46.28
CA GLN A 58 -2.23 -20.94 47.02
C GLN A 58 -2.26 -22.43 47.43
N GLU A 59 -1.13 -23.14 47.32
CA GLU A 59 -1.04 -24.52 47.80
C GLU A 59 -1.28 -24.62 49.32
N PRO A 60 -1.92 -25.71 49.79
CA PRO A 60 -2.25 -25.90 51.20
C PRO A 60 -1.01 -25.81 52.10
N GLY A 61 -1.08 -24.99 53.14
CA GLY A 61 -0.04 -24.90 54.19
C GLY A 61 0.81 -23.63 54.19
N ARG A 62 0.70 -22.75 53.18
CA ARG A 62 1.42 -21.46 53.16
C ARG A 62 0.58 -20.39 52.46
N LEU A 63 -0.18 -19.60 53.23
CA LEU A 63 -1.03 -18.53 52.69
C LEU A 63 -0.40 -17.16 52.95
N ASP A 64 0.29 -16.61 51.95
CA ASP A 64 0.71 -15.21 51.95
C ASP A 64 -0.36 -14.36 51.26
N ILE A 65 -1.23 -13.74 52.07
CA ILE A 65 -2.39 -12.98 51.61
C ILE A 65 -1.96 -11.74 50.83
N ASP A 66 -0.91 -11.05 51.27
CA ASP A 66 -0.44 -9.80 50.68
C ASP A 66 0.23 -10.05 49.34
N ALA A 67 1.08 -11.09 49.24
CA ALA A 67 1.66 -11.49 47.96
C ALA A 67 0.58 -11.90 46.93
N GLY A 68 -0.45 -12.63 47.38
CA GLY A 68 -1.58 -13.00 46.52
C GLY A 68 -2.42 -11.80 46.06
N ALA A 69 -2.62 -10.80 46.93
CA ALA A 69 -3.33 -9.58 46.58
C ALA A 69 -2.57 -8.74 45.53
N ASN A 70 -1.26 -8.60 45.69
CA ASN A 70 -0.39 -7.88 44.76
C ASN A 70 -0.40 -8.51 43.36
N LEU A 71 -0.27 -9.84 43.26
CA LEU A 71 -0.31 -10.55 41.99
C LEU A 71 -1.68 -10.39 41.28
N ARG A 72 -2.79 -10.48 42.03
CA ARG A 72 -4.13 -10.25 41.47
C ARG A 72 -4.32 -8.83 40.97
N SER A 73 -3.83 -7.84 41.70
CA SER A 73 -3.83 -6.43 41.27
C SER A 73 -3.07 -6.26 39.96
N TYR A 74 -1.88 -6.85 39.87
CA TYR A 74 -1.06 -6.79 38.66
C TYR A 74 -1.72 -7.48 37.46
N VAL A 75 -2.33 -8.65 37.65
CA VAL A 75 -3.14 -9.32 36.60
C VAL A 75 -4.26 -8.40 36.10
N GLY A 76 -4.92 -7.66 37.00
CA GLY A 76 -5.93 -6.66 36.64
C GLY A 76 -5.36 -5.52 35.78
N GLN A 77 -4.16 -5.04 36.09
CA GLN A 77 -3.45 -4.04 35.28
C GLN A 77 -3.11 -4.57 33.89
N LEU A 78 -2.59 -5.79 33.78
CA LEU A 78 -2.30 -6.44 32.50
C LEU A 78 -3.57 -6.61 31.66
N GLN A 79 -4.70 -6.96 32.29
CA GLN A 79 -5.98 -7.05 31.59
C GLN A 79 -6.48 -5.69 31.09
N ALA A 80 -6.27 -4.61 31.86
CA ALA A 80 -6.57 -3.26 31.40
C ALA A 80 -5.70 -2.86 30.20
N GLN A 81 -4.40 -3.13 30.25
CA GLN A 81 -3.47 -2.88 29.14
C GLN A 81 -3.87 -3.66 27.87
N LEU A 82 -4.21 -4.94 28.01
CA LEU A 82 -4.71 -5.76 26.90
C LEU A 82 -5.96 -5.17 26.24
N ARG A 83 -6.92 -4.68 27.04
CA ARG A 83 -8.12 -4.02 26.52
C ARG A 83 -7.76 -2.76 25.72
N THR A 84 -6.80 -1.97 26.19
CA THR A 84 -6.30 -0.79 25.47
C THR A 84 -5.64 -1.17 24.14
N VAL A 85 -4.78 -2.18 24.13
CA VAL A 85 -4.14 -2.69 22.90
C VAL A 85 -5.20 -3.17 21.90
N GLN A 86 -6.19 -3.93 22.36
CA GLN A 86 -7.29 -4.40 21.51
C GLN A 86 -8.13 -3.25 20.95
N ALA A 87 -8.41 -2.22 21.74
CA ALA A 87 -9.13 -1.03 21.27
C ALA A 87 -8.33 -0.29 20.18
N ASN A 88 -7.02 -0.14 20.38
CA ASN A 88 -6.13 0.48 19.39
C ASN A 88 -6.06 -0.34 18.09
N ARG A 89 -6.05 -1.67 18.17
CA ARG A 89 -6.10 -2.54 16.98
C ARG A 89 -7.39 -2.38 16.20
N ARG A 90 -8.55 -2.31 16.87
CA ARG A 90 -9.84 -2.04 16.20
C ARG A 90 -9.87 -0.69 15.49
N LEU A 91 -9.17 0.31 16.03
CA LEU A 91 -9.02 1.61 15.35
C LEU A 91 -8.17 1.48 14.09
N LEU A 92 -7.03 0.77 14.17
CA LEU A 92 -6.15 0.50 13.03
C LEU A 92 -6.85 -0.32 11.95
N GLU A 93 -7.67 -1.31 12.28
CA GLU A 93 -8.44 -2.09 11.31
C GLU A 93 -9.35 -1.23 10.43
N LYS A 94 -9.98 -0.21 11.03
CA LYS A 94 -10.80 0.77 10.28
C LYS A 94 -9.93 1.59 9.32
N GLN A 95 -8.79 2.08 9.80
CA GLN A 95 -7.84 2.85 8.99
C GLN A 95 -7.25 2.00 7.85
N LEU A 96 -6.95 0.73 8.12
CA LEU A 96 -6.41 -0.23 7.17
C LEU A 96 -7.41 -0.52 6.04
N THR A 97 -8.69 -0.65 6.38
CA THR A 97 -9.76 -0.80 5.39
C THR A 97 -9.86 0.42 4.49
N ALA A 98 -9.87 1.62 5.06
CA ALA A 98 -9.88 2.87 4.29
C ALA A 98 -8.63 3.02 3.40
N CYS A 99 -7.45 2.66 3.91
CA CYS A 99 -6.20 2.74 3.17
C CYS A 99 -6.17 1.76 1.99
N ARG A 100 -6.69 0.53 2.16
CA ARG A 100 -6.85 -0.44 1.07
C ARG A 100 -7.76 0.08 -0.04
N GLN A 101 -8.89 0.69 0.32
CA GLN A 101 -9.81 1.30 -0.65
C GLN A 101 -9.16 2.48 -1.39
N ALA A 102 -8.44 3.34 -0.67
CA ALA A 102 -7.72 4.46 -1.25
C ALA A 102 -6.63 4.00 -2.24
N LEU A 103 -5.88 2.96 -1.88
CA LEU A 103 -4.87 2.36 -2.75
C LEU A 103 -5.50 1.77 -4.02
N ALA A 104 -6.58 0.99 -3.88
CA ALA A 104 -7.28 0.41 -5.02
C ALA A 104 -7.77 1.49 -6.00
N LYS A 105 -8.34 2.59 -5.48
CA LYS A 105 -8.75 3.74 -6.30
C LYS A 105 -7.55 4.39 -6.99
N ALA A 106 -6.44 4.62 -6.28
CA ALA A 106 -5.24 5.20 -6.87
C ALA A 106 -4.65 4.30 -7.97
N GLU A 107 -4.70 2.98 -7.82
CA GLU A 107 -4.26 2.03 -8.85
C GLU A 107 -5.13 2.08 -10.10
N GLN A 108 -6.46 2.15 -9.93
CA GLN A 108 -7.39 2.34 -11.04
C GLN A 108 -7.13 3.67 -11.77
N GLU A 109 -6.95 4.77 -11.04
CA GLU A 109 -6.66 6.09 -11.58
C GLU A 109 -5.36 6.12 -12.40
N VAL A 110 -4.32 5.42 -11.96
CA VAL A 110 -3.05 5.28 -12.70
C VAL A 110 -3.25 4.42 -13.95
N LYS A 111 -3.88 3.25 -13.81
CA LYS A 111 -4.10 2.32 -14.94
C LYS A 111 -4.92 2.95 -16.05
N ALA A 112 -5.93 3.76 -15.71
CA ALA A 112 -6.72 4.50 -16.68
C ALA A 112 -5.86 5.51 -17.47
N MET A 113 -4.95 6.22 -16.81
CA MET A 113 -4.05 7.18 -17.47
C MET A 113 -2.96 6.51 -18.30
N GLU A 114 -2.44 5.37 -17.85
CA GLU A 114 -1.47 4.58 -18.62
C GLU A 114 -2.11 4.09 -19.92
N LYS A 115 -3.31 3.51 -19.85
CA LYS A 115 -4.07 3.12 -21.05
C LYS A 115 -4.35 4.29 -21.99
N LEU A 116 -4.66 5.48 -21.45
CA LEU A 116 -4.85 6.67 -22.27
C LEU A 116 -3.54 7.08 -22.96
N SER A 117 -2.43 7.09 -22.22
CA SER A 117 -1.09 7.36 -22.78
C SER A 117 -0.73 6.40 -23.90
N ASP A 118 -1.02 5.10 -23.72
CA ASP A 118 -0.74 4.07 -24.72
C ASP A 118 -1.55 4.29 -26.00
N LYS A 119 -2.85 4.58 -25.90
CA LYS A 119 -3.69 4.95 -27.07
C LYS A 119 -3.16 6.17 -27.81
N HIS A 120 -2.75 7.21 -27.09
CA HIS A 120 -2.15 8.41 -27.71
C HIS A 120 -0.83 8.08 -28.41
N ARG A 121 -0.04 7.17 -27.86
CA ARG A 121 1.22 6.72 -28.44
C ARG A 121 0.98 5.93 -29.73
N GLU A 122 0.03 5.00 -29.73
CA GLU A 122 -0.37 4.24 -30.91
C GLU A 122 -0.84 5.17 -32.04
N ALA A 123 -1.73 6.12 -31.73
CA ALA A 123 -2.21 7.10 -32.70
C ALA A 123 -1.07 7.97 -33.26
N PHE A 124 -0.13 8.38 -32.41
CA PHE A 124 1.05 9.14 -32.84
C PHE A 124 1.95 8.31 -33.77
N GLN A 125 2.21 7.05 -33.43
CA GLN A 125 3.01 6.15 -34.26
C GLN A 125 2.36 5.91 -35.63
N PHE A 126 1.05 5.64 -35.65
CA PHE A 126 0.30 5.49 -36.89
C PHE A 126 0.39 6.74 -37.78
N ALA A 127 0.26 7.93 -37.19
CA ALA A 127 0.39 9.19 -37.91
C ALA A 127 1.81 9.43 -38.45
N GLN A 128 2.86 9.04 -37.71
CA GLN A 128 4.24 9.12 -38.20
C GLN A 128 4.48 8.16 -39.37
N ILE A 129 4.08 6.89 -39.25
CA ILE A 129 4.22 5.89 -40.32
C ILE A 129 3.51 6.35 -41.59
N ARG A 130 2.28 6.88 -41.46
CA ARG A 130 1.53 7.40 -42.60
C ARG A 130 2.23 8.58 -43.29
N LYS A 131 2.82 9.49 -42.51
CA LYS A 131 3.57 10.64 -43.06
C LYS A 131 4.84 10.18 -43.79
N GLU A 132 5.59 9.26 -43.19
CA GLU A 132 6.79 8.68 -43.78
C GLU A 132 6.48 7.93 -45.09
N SER A 133 5.38 7.18 -45.14
CA SER A 133 4.91 6.52 -46.36
C SER A 133 4.60 7.52 -47.47
N LEU A 134 3.91 8.62 -47.16
CA LEU A 134 3.58 9.65 -48.14
C LEU A 134 4.84 10.37 -48.66
N GLU A 135 5.79 10.69 -47.78
CA GLU A 135 7.08 11.28 -48.16
C GLU A 135 7.89 10.34 -49.07
N LEU A 136 7.84 9.02 -48.83
CA LEU A 136 8.45 8.02 -49.71
C LEU A 136 7.77 7.98 -51.08
N GLU A 137 6.44 7.96 -51.14
CA GLU A 137 5.71 7.99 -52.42
C GLU A 137 6.02 9.26 -53.23
N GLU A 138 6.04 10.43 -52.58
CA GLU A 138 6.37 11.71 -53.23
C GLU A 138 7.80 11.73 -53.77
N THR A 139 8.78 11.22 -53.01
CA THR A 139 10.18 11.16 -53.46
C THR A 139 10.39 10.15 -54.59
N TRP A 140 9.66 9.03 -54.59
CA TRP A 140 9.67 8.05 -55.68
C TRP A 140 9.03 8.62 -56.96
N ALA A 141 7.91 9.34 -56.84
CA ALA A 141 7.26 10.00 -57.98
C ALA A 141 8.15 11.10 -58.59
N ALA A 142 8.79 11.93 -57.75
CA ALA A 142 9.69 12.98 -58.21
C ALA A 142 10.94 12.44 -58.92
N THR A 143 11.52 11.34 -58.42
CA THR A 143 12.67 10.70 -59.07
C THR A 143 12.31 10.11 -60.43
N GLN A 144 11.14 9.47 -60.58
CA GLN A 144 10.68 8.97 -61.89
C GLN A 144 10.39 10.09 -62.90
N GLN A 145 9.80 11.21 -62.48
CA GLN A 145 9.58 12.36 -63.38
C GLN A 145 10.90 13.00 -63.84
N SER A 146 11.91 13.06 -62.97
CA SER A 146 13.24 13.58 -63.33
C SER A 146 14.07 12.64 -64.21
N GLY A 147 13.80 11.33 -64.17
CA GLY A 147 14.49 10.31 -64.98
C GLY A 147 13.93 10.11 -66.39
N GLY A 148 12.75 10.65 -66.71
CA GLY A 148 12.07 10.53 -68.01
C GLY A 148 12.43 11.62 -69.04
N LEU A 149 13.38 12.52 -68.74
CA LEU A 149 13.83 13.61 -69.62
C LEU A 149 15.13 13.28 -70.39
N ARG A 150 15.32 12.03 -70.81
CA ARG A 150 16.39 11.65 -71.74
C ARG A 150 15.82 11.16 -73.07
#